data_AF-A0A959ILZ6-F1
#
_entry.id   AF-A0A959ILZ6-F1
#
_cell.length_a   1.000
_cell.length_b   1.000
_cell.length_c   1.000
_cell.angle_alpha   90.00
_cell.angle_beta   90.00
_cell.angle_gamma   90.00
#
_symmetry.space_group_name_H-M   'P 1'
#
loop_
_entity.id
_entity.type
_entity.pdbx_description
1 polymer ?
#
loop_
_entity_poly.entity_id
_entity_poly.type
_entity_poly.pdbx_seq_one_letter_code
_entity_poly.pdbx_strand_id
1 'polypeptide(L)'
;MKNSLLALALFLLIVPNPGFSQDGSTDVPHFEVNRVYPPVSITKEKLGQAQTLTDLNPKYRSEWIREYISVEISTTYKGIMRKAVSKNAVLSREQKEHMKTADTGTQISVVVRYIPENTLIHNDIKEIDFVVNINPDREATFPGGQQKLTQYLQQEAIDKIPDASFKGYEMTAVVFTVNADGQVVDPHVFWPSKNEKTDQILLNA
;
A
#
# COMPACT_ATOMS: atom_id res chain seq x y z
N MET A 1 -63.63 17.98 47.94
CA MET A 1 -62.27 18.56 47.96
C MET A 1 -61.25 17.45 48.19
N LYS A 2 -60.79 16.79 47.13
CA LYS A 2 -59.72 15.78 47.08
C LYS A 2 -59.82 15.24 45.65
N ASN A 3 -58.85 15.56 44.79
CA ASN A 3 -58.62 15.07 43.42
C ASN A 3 -57.97 16.16 42.55
N SER A 4 -58.04 17.44 42.94
CA SER A 4 -57.35 18.53 42.21
C SER A 4 -55.85 18.66 42.58
N LEU A 5 -55.44 18.20 43.76
CA LEU A 5 -54.04 18.22 44.21
C LEU A 5 -53.16 17.13 43.56
N LEU A 6 -53.77 16.02 43.08
CA LEU A 6 -53.00 14.96 42.41
C LEU A 6 -52.61 15.33 40.97
N ALA A 7 -53.43 16.14 40.29
CA ALA A 7 -53.14 16.58 38.93
C ALA A 7 -51.97 17.60 38.88
N LEU A 8 -51.78 18.38 39.94
CA LEU A 8 -50.70 19.37 40.01
C LEU A 8 -49.34 18.71 40.30
N ALA A 9 -49.31 17.56 40.99
CA ALA A 9 -48.08 16.82 41.27
C ALA A 9 -47.51 16.11 40.03
N LEU A 10 -48.35 15.78 39.03
CA LEU A 10 -47.91 15.09 37.81
C LEU A 10 -47.22 16.02 36.80
N PHE A 11 -47.51 17.31 36.82
CA PHE A 11 -46.89 18.30 35.91
C PHE A 11 -45.48 18.72 36.35
N LEU A 12 -45.11 18.53 37.63
CA LEU A 12 -43.77 18.86 38.14
C LEU A 12 -42.71 17.78 37.83
N LEU A 13 -43.09 16.64 37.26
CA LEU A 13 -42.18 15.55 36.86
C LEU A 13 -41.76 15.60 35.39
N ILE A 14 -42.25 16.58 34.62
CA ILE A 14 -41.78 16.84 33.25
C ILE A 14 -40.66 17.88 33.32
N VAL A 15 -39.60 17.58 34.07
CA VAL A 15 -38.34 18.27 33.86
C VAL A 15 -37.67 17.53 32.72
N PRO A 16 -37.52 18.12 31.53
CA PRO A 16 -36.71 17.50 30.49
C PRO A 16 -35.31 17.36 31.07
N ASN A 17 -34.90 16.11 31.34
CA ASN A 17 -33.47 15.84 31.50
C ASN A 17 -32.82 16.33 30.20
N PRO A 18 -31.92 17.33 30.23
CA PRO A 18 -31.07 17.56 29.09
C PRO A 18 -30.30 16.27 28.88
N GLY A 19 -30.75 15.48 27.90
CA GLY A 19 -29.98 14.36 27.39
C GLY A 19 -28.74 14.97 26.77
N PHE A 20 -27.66 15.03 27.55
CA PHE A 20 -26.35 15.23 26.98
C PHE A 20 -26.13 14.04 26.05
N SER A 21 -26.21 14.29 24.75
CA SER A 21 -25.68 13.35 23.76
C SER A 21 -24.22 13.08 24.15
N GLN A 22 -23.79 11.82 24.13
CA GLN A 22 -22.38 11.44 24.28
C GLN A 22 -21.54 11.83 23.05
N ASP A 23 -21.92 12.89 22.34
CA ASP A 23 -21.15 13.49 21.26
C ASP A 23 -20.06 14.42 21.85
N GLY A 24 -19.48 13.96 22.97
CA GLY A 24 -18.37 14.59 23.66
C GLY A 24 -17.04 13.97 23.25
N SER A 25 -16.97 13.31 22.10
CA SER A 25 -15.69 12.95 21.52
C SER A 25 -15.10 14.21 20.89
N THR A 26 -14.12 14.79 21.57
CA THR A 26 -12.98 15.37 20.86
C THR A 26 -12.31 14.20 20.14
N ASP A 27 -12.88 13.74 19.03
CA ASP A 27 -12.31 12.65 18.23
C ASP A 27 -11.05 13.20 17.57
N VAL A 28 -9.95 13.16 18.34
CA VAL A 28 -8.61 13.33 17.82
C VAL A 28 -8.41 12.19 16.82
N PRO A 29 -8.04 12.47 15.56
CA PRO A 29 -7.85 11.43 14.57
C PRO A 29 -6.84 10.39 15.04
N HIS A 30 -7.27 9.14 15.12
CA HIS A 30 -6.34 8.03 15.31
C HIS A 30 -5.52 7.84 14.04
N PHE A 31 -4.23 7.56 14.20
CA PHE A 31 -3.32 7.38 13.08
C PHE A 31 -2.31 6.27 13.34
N GLU A 32 -1.79 5.72 12.25
CA GLU A 32 -0.74 4.71 12.25
C GLU A 32 0.11 4.86 10.99
N VAL A 33 1.34 4.36 11.06
CA VAL A 33 2.26 4.30 9.92
C VAL A 33 2.50 2.84 9.59
N ASN A 34 2.01 2.41 8.43
CA ASN A 34 2.12 1.03 7.98
C ASN A 34 2.97 0.92 6.72
N ARG A 35 3.74 -0.18 6.65
CA ARG A 35 4.45 -0.54 5.42
C ARG A 35 3.45 -0.99 4.36
N VAL A 36 3.57 -0.45 3.16
CA VAL A 36 2.86 -0.95 1.98
C VAL A 36 3.56 -2.23 1.51
N TYR A 37 2.84 -3.35 1.52
CA TYR A 37 3.35 -4.64 1.05
C TYR A 37 2.88 -4.90 -0.39
N PRO A 38 3.79 -4.83 -1.39
CA PRO A 38 3.41 -5.16 -2.75
C PRO A 38 3.06 -6.66 -2.88
N PRO A 39 2.11 -7.02 -3.79
CA PRO A 39 1.59 -8.38 -3.90
C PRO A 39 2.65 -9.45 -4.23
N VAL A 40 3.69 -9.05 -4.97
CA VAL A 40 4.84 -9.90 -5.33
C VAL A 40 6.11 -9.13 -4.98
N SER A 41 6.81 -9.65 -3.98
CA SER A 41 8.11 -9.12 -3.54
C SER A 41 9.12 -10.23 -3.31
N ILE A 42 10.39 -9.92 -3.53
CA ILE A 42 11.51 -10.85 -3.39
C ILE A 42 12.69 -10.13 -2.73
N THR A 43 13.44 -10.82 -1.87
CA THR A 43 14.69 -10.26 -1.34
C THR A 43 15.80 -10.35 -2.38
N LYS A 44 16.84 -9.52 -2.24
CA LYS A 44 17.98 -9.53 -3.15
C LYS A 44 18.70 -10.88 -3.20
N GLU A 45 18.76 -11.58 -2.07
CA GLU A 45 19.35 -12.92 -1.96
C GLU A 45 18.52 -13.94 -2.73
N LYS A 46 17.20 -13.97 -2.53
CA LYS A 46 16.30 -14.88 -3.24
C LYS A 46 16.29 -14.61 -4.73
N LEU A 47 16.33 -13.33 -5.13
CA LEU A 47 16.45 -12.93 -6.53
C LEU A 47 17.75 -13.46 -7.16
N GLY A 48 18.86 -13.41 -6.43
CA GLY A 48 20.15 -13.95 -6.88
C GLY A 48 20.16 -15.48 -7.04
N GLN A 49 19.29 -16.18 -6.32
CA GLN A 49 19.17 -17.64 -6.36
C GLN A 49 18.11 -18.13 -7.36
N ALA A 50 17.19 -17.27 -7.79
CA ALA A 50 16.10 -17.60 -8.69
C ALA A 50 16.60 -18.26 -9.99
N GLN A 51 15.94 -19.34 -10.41
CA GLN A 51 16.25 -20.06 -11.66
C GLN A 51 15.09 -20.00 -12.65
N THR A 52 13.87 -19.85 -12.16
CA THR A 52 12.63 -19.92 -12.94
C THR A 52 11.69 -18.76 -12.64
N LEU A 53 10.67 -18.57 -13.48
CA LEU A 53 9.61 -17.58 -13.23
C LEU A 53 8.82 -17.84 -11.94
N THR A 54 8.68 -19.10 -11.52
CA THR A 54 8.01 -19.47 -10.27
C THR A 54 8.81 -19.04 -9.04
N ASP A 55 10.15 -19.01 -9.14
CA ASP A 55 11.00 -18.49 -8.06
C ASP A 55 10.81 -16.98 -7.87
N LEU A 56 10.41 -16.26 -8.93
CA LEU A 56 10.10 -14.83 -8.89
C LEU A 56 8.67 -14.56 -8.38
N ASN A 57 7.72 -15.38 -8.79
CA ASN A 57 6.32 -15.27 -8.39
C ASN A 57 5.74 -16.67 -8.12
N PRO A 58 5.60 -17.08 -6.85
CA PRO A 58 5.06 -18.39 -6.50
C PRO A 58 3.61 -18.64 -6.96
N LYS A 59 2.86 -17.56 -7.28
CA LYS A 59 1.50 -17.66 -7.82
C LYS A 59 1.46 -17.85 -9.34
N TYR A 60 2.60 -17.71 -10.02
CA TYR A 60 2.73 -17.99 -11.44
C TYR A 60 2.54 -19.49 -11.71
N ARG A 61 1.66 -19.81 -12.67
CA ARG A 61 1.22 -21.17 -12.97
C ARG A 61 1.84 -21.63 -14.29
N SER A 62 3.07 -22.16 -14.23
CA SER A 62 3.76 -22.67 -15.41
C SER A 62 3.03 -23.83 -16.09
N GLU A 63 2.19 -24.56 -15.35
CA GLU A 63 1.38 -25.67 -15.85
C GLU A 63 0.24 -25.23 -16.79
N TRP A 64 -0.10 -23.93 -16.82
CA TRP A 64 -1.08 -23.40 -17.78
C TRP A 64 -0.49 -23.22 -19.18
N ILE A 65 0.81 -23.50 -19.34
CA ILE A 65 1.57 -23.17 -20.53
C ILE A 65 1.98 -24.45 -21.24
N ARG A 66 1.47 -24.62 -22.47
CA ARG A 66 1.89 -25.68 -23.38
C ARG A 66 3.20 -25.34 -24.06
N GLU A 67 3.29 -24.10 -24.56
CA GLU A 67 4.44 -23.61 -25.31
C GLU A 67 4.73 -22.15 -24.97
N TYR A 68 6.00 -21.82 -24.77
CA TYR A 68 6.47 -20.45 -24.58
C TYR A 68 6.81 -19.83 -25.93
N ILE A 69 6.18 -18.69 -26.24
CA ILE A 69 6.55 -17.86 -27.40
C ILE A 69 7.70 -16.93 -27.03
N SER A 70 7.57 -16.23 -25.90
CA SER A 70 8.62 -15.37 -25.36
C SER A 70 8.43 -15.12 -23.87
N VAL A 71 9.53 -14.93 -23.16
CA VAL A 71 9.57 -14.43 -21.79
C VAL A 71 10.48 -13.22 -21.78
N GLU A 72 9.90 -12.03 -21.64
CA GLU A 72 10.62 -10.76 -21.54
C GLU A 72 10.76 -10.37 -20.08
N ILE A 73 11.99 -9.99 -19.68
CA ILE A 73 12.26 -9.35 -18.39
C ILE A 73 12.78 -7.95 -18.67
N SER A 74 12.11 -6.96 -18.08
CA SER A 74 12.48 -5.56 -18.14
C SER A 74 12.96 -5.08 -16.77
N THR A 75 14.12 -4.43 -16.73
CA THR A 75 14.71 -3.84 -15.51
C THR A 75 15.21 -2.42 -15.80
N THR A 76 15.38 -1.61 -14.76
CA THR A 76 15.98 -0.27 -14.88
C THR A 76 17.40 -0.31 -14.31
N TYR A 77 18.37 0.21 -15.06
CA TYR A 77 19.76 0.36 -14.60
C TYR A 77 20.31 1.74 -14.97
N LYS A 78 20.79 2.48 -13.98
CA LYS A 78 21.21 3.88 -14.12
C LYS A 78 20.14 4.74 -14.78
N GLY A 79 18.88 4.52 -14.41
CA GLY A 79 17.72 5.21 -14.98
C GLY A 79 17.33 4.79 -16.40
N ILE A 80 18.02 3.81 -17.01
CA ILE A 80 17.76 3.33 -18.37
C ILE A 80 17.11 1.95 -18.32
N MET A 81 15.99 1.79 -19.02
CA MET A 81 15.32 0.49 -19.14
C MET A 81 16.12 -0.47 -20.02
N ARG A 82 16.28 -1.70 -19.56
CA ARG A 82 16.92 -2.82 -20.25
C ARG A 82 15.94 -3.97 -20.36
N LYS A 83 16.06 -4.74 -21.44
CA LYS A 83 15.18 -5.86 -21.76
C LYS A 83 16.00 -7.08 -22.14
N ALA A 84 15.60 -8.24 -21.64
CA ALA A 84 16.18 -9.52 -22.02
C ALA A 84 15.07 -10.55 -22.26
N VAL A 85 15.13 -11.23 -23.40
CA VAL A 85 14.08 -12.15 -23.85
C VAL A 85 14.61 -13.58 -23.90
N SER A 86 13.83 -14.53 -23.40
CA SER A 86 14.07 -15.98 -23.53
C SER A 86 12.84 -16.67 -24.13
N LYS A 87 12.96 -17.98 -24.41
CA LYS A 87 11.90 -18.81 -25.02
C LYS A 87 11.35 -19.87 -24.07
N ASN A 88 11.59 -19.75 -22.77
CA ASN A 88 11.11 -20.71 -21.77
C ASN A 88 11.07 -20.07 -20.37
N ALA A 89 10.53 -20.82 -19.40
CA ALA A 89 10.39 -20.37 -18.01
C ALA A 89 11.70 -20.27 -17.22
N VAL A 90 12.82 -20.75 -17.76
CA VAL A 90 14.12 -20.72 -17.10
C VAL A 90 14.78 -19.38 -17.38
N LEU A 91 15.19 -18.70 -16.31
CA LEU A 91 15.82 -17.40 -16.37
C LEU A 91 17.17 -17.51 -17.08
N SER A 92 17.33 -16.78 -18.18
CA SER A 92 18.58 -16.75 -18.93
C SER A 92 19.68 -16.05 -18.14
N ARG A 93 20.95 -16.30 -18.52
CA ARG A 93 22.09 -15.60 -17.92
C ARG A 93 21.94 -14.08 -18.04
N GLU A 94 21.52 -13.60 -19.21
CA GLU A 94 21.34 -12.16 -19.45
C GLU A 94 20.24 -11.56 -18.56
N GLN A 95 19.08 -12.23 -18.46
CA GLN A 95 17.99 -11.83 -17.58
C GLN A 95 18.45 -11.74 -16.11
N LYS A 96 19.21 -12.73 -15.65
CA LYS A 96 19.78 -12.74 -14.30
C LYS A 96 20.74 -11.58 -14.05
N GLU A 97 21.64 -11.30 -14.99
CA GLU A 97 22.55 -10.16 -14.88
C GLU A 97 21.80 -8.82 -14.87
N HIS A 98 20.74 -8.68 -15.68
CA HIS A 98 19.90 -7.49 -15.70
C HIS A 98 19.15 -7.28 -14.37
N MET A 99 18.61 -8.35 -13.77
CA MET A 99 17.95 -8.29 -12.46
C MET A 99 18.95 -8.01 -11.33
N LYS A 100 20.14 -8.62 -11.37
CA LYS A 100 21.19 -8.40 -10.36
C LYS A 100 21.72 -6.97 -10.35
N THR A 101 21.76 -6.33 -11.51
CA THR A 101 22.25 -4.96 -11.67
C THR A 101 21.16 -3.90 -11.60
N ALA A 102 19.89 -4.27 -11.45
CA ALA A 102 18.78 -3.31 -11.42
C ALA A 102 18.95 -2.27 -10.29
N ASP A 103 18.51 -1.05 -10.56
CA ASP A 103 18.54 0.05 -9.60
C ASP A 103 17.64 -0.28 -8.40
N THR A 104 18.14 -0.03 -7.19
CA THR A 104 17.38 -0.23 -5.95
C THR A 104 16.09 0.58 -5.99
N GLY A 105 14.98 -0.01 -5.55
CA GLY A 105 13.67 0.64 -5.52
C GLY A 105 12.94 0.63 -6.86
N THR A 106 13.53 0.09 -7.92
CA THR A 106 12.84 -0.10 -9.21
C THR A 106 12.19 -1.48 -9.30
N GLN A 107 11.17 -1.56 -10.16
CA GLN A 107 10.40 -2.78 -10.38
C GLN A 107 11.02 -3.62 -11.50
N ILE A 108 10.93 -4.94 -11.36
CA ILE A 108 11.23 -5.89 -12.42
C ILE A 108 9.90 -6.30 -13.06
N SER A 109 9.73 -6.01 -14.35
CA SER A 109 8.54 -6.42 -15.10
C SER A 109 8.82 -7.70 -15.88
N VAL A 110 7.90 -8.65 -15.81
CA VAL A 110 7.94 -9.91 -16.54
C VAL A 110 6.73 -10.00 -17.45
N VAL A 111 6.94 -10.27 -18.73
CA VAL A 111 5.89 -10.49 -19.72
C VAL A 111 6.11 -11.83 -20.39
N VAL A 112 5.12 -12.72 -20.27
CA VAL A 112 5.15 -14.08 -20.81
C VAL A 112 4.11 -14.18 -21.90
N ARG A 113 4.55 -14.43 -23.13
CA ARG A 113 3.68 -14.78 -24.26
C ARG A 113 3.74 -16.27 -24.50
N TYR A 114 2.59 -16.92 -24.61
CA TYR A 114 2.51 -18.37 -24.59
C TYR A 114 1.27 -18.92 -25.29
N ILE A 115 1.31 -20.22 -25.61
CA ILE A 115 0.15 -21.00 -26.03
C ILE A 115 -0.37 -21.77 -24.80
N PRO A 116 -1.64 -21.61 -24.40
CA PRO A 116 -2.15 -22.26 -23.19
C PRO A 116 -2.30 -23.78 -23.32
N GLU A 117 -2.17 -24.48 -22.20
CA GLU A 117 -2.44 -25.91 -22.10
C GLU A 117 -3.97 -26.14 -22.05
N ASN A 118 -4.55 -26.48 -23.21
CA ASN A 118 -5.97 -26.82 -23.35
C ASN A 118 -6.23 -27.66 -24.62
N THR A 119 -7.48 -28.12 -24.76
CA THR A 119 -7.96 -28.99 -25.85
C THR A 119 -8.71 -28.23 -26.97
N LEU A 120 -8.64 -26.90 -27.00
CA LEU A 120 -9.38 -26.09 -27.98
C LEU A 120 -8.75 -26.19 -29.37
N ILE A 121 -9.59 -26.20 -30.41
CA ILE A 121 -9.18 -26.28 -31.82
C ILE A 121 -8.40 -25.03 -32.24
N HIS A 122 -8.85 -23.86 -31.77
CA HIS A 122 -8.15 -22.59 -31.93
C HIS A 122 -7.49 -22.23 -30.59
N ASN A 123 -6.17 -22.32 -30.56
CA ASN A 123 -5.39 -22.06 -29.36
C ASN A 123 -4.46 -20.87 -29.57
N ASP A 124 -5.03 -19.67 -29.42
CA ASP A 124 -4.35 -18.41 -29.69
C ASP A 124 -3.29 -18.09 -28.63
N ILE A 125 -2.30 -17.31 -29.05
CA ILE A 125 -1.28 -16.76 -28.15
C ILE A 125 -1.96 -15.90 -27.08
N LYS A 126 -1.58 -16.14 -25.82
CA LYS A 126 -1.97 -15.36 -24.64
C LYS A 126 -0.75 -14.69 -24.03
N GLU A 127 -1.05 -13.73 -23.15
CA GLU A 127 -0.05 -12.98 -22.40
C GLU A 127 -0.38 -13.04 -20.90
N ILE A 128 0.64 -13.24 -20.09
CA ILE A 128 0.61 -13.04 -18.63
C ILE A 128 1.72 -12.05 -18.32
N ASP A 129 1.37 -10.99 -17.59
CA ASP A 129 2.33 -10.06 -17.03
C ASP A 129 2.30 -10.07 -15.50
N PHE A 130 3.45 -9.82 -14.89
CA PHE A 130 3.54 -9.53 -13.47
C PHE A 130 4.75 -8.66 -13.16
N VAL A 131 4.69 -8.00 -12.01
CA VAL A 131 5.74 -7.13 -11.52
C VAL A 131 6.30 -7.67 -10.22
N VAL A 132 7.62 -7.67 -10.08
CA VAL A 132 8.34 -8.10 -8.88
C VAL A 132 9.01 -6.89 -8.26
N ASN A 133 8.74 -6.66 -6.97
CA ASN A 133 9.39 -5.61 -6.18
C ASN A 133 10.56 -6.21 -5.40
N ILE A 134 11.72 -5.56 -5.43
CA ILE A 134 12.87 -5.98 -4.64
C ILE A 134 12.72 -5.38 -3.24
N ASN A 135 12.66 -6.24 -2.23
CA ASN A 135 12.65 -5.81 -0.84
C ASN A 135 14.00 -5.19 -0.46
N PRO A 136 14.01 -4.08 0.31
CA PRO A 136 15.25 -3.51 0.81
C PRO A 136 15.92 -4.47 1.80
N ASP A 137 17.25 -4.48 1.81
CA ASP A 137 18.04 -5.33 2.74
C ASP A 137 17.84 -4.90 4.22
N ARG A 138 17.47 -3.62 4.43
CA ARG A 138 17.15 -3.06 5.75
C ARG A 138 15.93 -2.17 5.63
N GLU A 139 15.01 -2.34 6.57
CA GLU A 139 13.85 -1.45 6.65
C GLU A 139 14.24 -0.09 7.23
N ALA A 140 13.58 0.96 6.74
CA ALA A 140 13.72 2.28 7.31
C ALA A 140 13.16 2.29 8.73
N THR A 141 13.86 2.98 9.63
CA THR A 141 13.44 3.16 11.02
C THR A 141 13.51 4.63 11.37
N PHE A 142 12.54 5.11 12.14
CA PHE A 142 12.57 6.47 12.63
C PHE A 142 13.61 6.61 13.75
N PRO A 143 14.44 7.66 13.77
CA PRO A 143 15.38 7.90 14.86
C PRO A 143 14.68 7.92 16.23
N GLY A 144 15.08 7.02 17.13
CA GLY A 144 14.44 6.86 18.44
C GLY A 144 13.20 5.94 18.46
N GLY A 145 12.90 5.27 17.34
CA GLY A 145 11.90 4.22 17.25
C GLY A 145 10.46 4.71 17.14
N GLN A 146 9.52 3.76 17.24
CA GLN A 146 8.10 3.98 16.98
C GLN A 146 7.47 5.05 17.89
N GLN A 147 7.85 5.07 19.17
CA GLN A 147 7.31 6.06 20.11
C GLN A 147 7.68 7.49 19.69
N LYS A 148 8.90 7.70 19.20
CA LYS A 148 9.36 9.01 18.72
C LYS A 148 8.70 9.40 17.41
N LEU A 149 8.44 8.44 16.52
CA LEU A 149 7.64 8.65 15.31
C LEU A 149 6.22 9.10 15.65
N THR A 150 5.54 8.40 16.55
CA THR A 150 4.17 8.75 16.98
C THR A 150 4.15 10.14 17.61
N GLN A 151 5.11 10.49 18.47
CA GLN A 151 5.19 11.84 19.04
C GLN A 151 5.41 12.91 17.97
N TYR A 152 6.31 12.66 17.03
CA TYR A 152 6.58 13.58 15.92
C TYR A 152 5.33 13.82 15.08
N LEU A 153 4.64 12.77 14.65
CA LEU A 153 3.44 12.89 13.82
C LEU A 153 2.26 13.50 14.57
N GLN A 154 2.12 13.23 15.86
CA GLN A 154 1.11 13.90 16.68
C GLN A 154 1.32 15.42 16.64
N GLN A 155 2.54 15.87 16.92
CA GLN A 155 2.88 17.30 17.00
C GLN A 155 2.87 17.99 15.62
N GLU A 156 3.46 17.33 14.61
CA GLU A 156 3.70 17.97 13.31
C GLU A 156 2.54 17.83 12.33
N ALA A 157 1.66 16.86 12.53
CA ALA A 157 0.50 16.63 11.66
C ALA A 157 -0.83 16.72 12.43
N ILE A 158 -1.07 15.81 13.38
CA ILE A 158 -2.41 15.57 13.93
C ILE A 158 -2.92 16.75 14.75
N ASP A 159 -2.09 17.33 15.62
CA ASP A 159 -2.43 18.50 16.45
C ASP A 159 -2.71 19.76 15.62
N LYS A 160 -2.29 19.79 14.35
CA LYS A 160 -2.51 20.91 13.43
C LYS A 160 -3.81 20.78 12.64
N ILE A 161 -4.47 19.61 12.69
CA ILE A 161 -5.75 19.38 12.01
C ILE A 161 -6.86 20.09 12.81
N PRO A 162 -7.67 20.95 12.18
CA PRO A 162 -8.78 21.59 12.86
C PRO A 162 -9.77 20.57 13.43
N ASP A 163 -10.33 20.87 14.61
CA ASP A 163 -11.39 20.06 15.20
C ASP A 163 -12.55 19.84 14.22
N ALA A 164 -13.19 18.67 14.31
CA ALA A 164 -14.29 18.25 13.43
C ALA A 164 -13.94 18.17 11.93
N SER A 165 -12.65 18.16 11.56
CA SER A 165 -12.20 17.88 10.18
C SER A 165 -12.51 16.45 9.72
N PHE A 166 -12.67 15.52 10.67
CA PHE A 166 -13.11 14.15 10.43
C PHE A 166 -14.41 13.90 11.18
N LYS A 167 -15.37 13.22 10.54
CA LYS A 167 -16.64 12.85 11.17
C LYS A 167 -16.90 11.35 11.03
N GLY A 168 -17.26 10.70 12.13
CA GLY A 168 -17.59 9.28 12.15
C GLY A 168 -16.42 8.42 11.68
N TYR A 169 -16.59 7.71 10.56
CA TYR A 169 -15.60 6.75 10.03
C TYR A 169 -14.81 7.29 8.84
N GLU A 170 -14.62 8.62 8.77
CA GLU A 170 -13.81 9.23 7.71
C GLU A 170 -12.32 8.89 7.87
N MET A 171 -11.67 8.58 6.75
CA MET A 171 -10.26 8.19 6.70
C MET A 171 -9.57 8.91 5.54
N THR A 172 -8.28 9.18 5.72
CA THR A 172 -7.36 9.70 4.71
C THR A 172 -6.06 8.93 4.80
N ALA A 173 -5.28 8.92 3.73
CA ALA A 173 -3.98 8.26 3.69
C ALA A 173 -2.99 9.05 2.84
N VAL A 174 -1.80 9.27 3.39
CA VAL A 174 -0.63 9.75 2.66
C VAL A 174 0.33 8.57 2.47
N VAL A 175 0.84 8.43 1.26
CA VAL A 175 1.85 7.42 0.92
C VAL A 175 3.12 8.15 0.54
N PHE A 176 4.25 7.60 0.98
CA PHE A 176 5.56 8.12 0.69
C PHE A 176 6.60 7.00 0.70
N THR A 177 7.77 7.28 0.16
CA THR A 177 8.92 6.36 0.16
C THR A 177 10.05 6.93 1.01
N VAL A 178 10.68 6.11 1.85
CA VAL A 178 11.95 6.46 2.49
C VAL A 178 13.08 5.83 1.69
N ASN A 179 13.93 6.66 1.08
CA ASN A 179 15.04 6.18 0.25
C ASN A 179 16.23 5.68 1.10
N ALA A 180 17.27 5.19 0.45
CA ALA A 180 18.46 4.65 1.12
C ALA A 180 19.24 5.70 1.94
N ASP A 181 19.06 6.99 1.64
CA ASP A 181 19.65 8.11 2.39
C ASP A 181 18.79 8.54 3.59
N GLY A 182 17.65 7.87 3.82
CA GLY A 182 16.70 8.20 4.89
C GLY A 182 15.79 9.38 4.56
N GLN A 183 15.73 9.82 3.30
CA GLN A 183 14.91 10.94 2.86
C GLN A 183 13.53 10.47 2.44
N VAL A 184 12.51 11.27 2.76
CA VAL A 184 11.15 11.09 2.24
C VAL A 184 11.09 11.57 0.80
N VAL A 185 10.63 10.72 -0.11
CA VAL A 185 10.46 11.02 -1.54
C VAL A 185 9.06 10.60 -2.00
N ASP A 186 8.56 11.30 -3.02
CA ASP A 186 7.25 11.09 -3.63
C ASP A 186 6.06 11.06 -2.63
N PRO A 187 5.97 11.99 -1.66
CA PRO A 187 4.81 12.05 -0.79
C PRO A 187 3.57 12.49 -1.57
N HIS A 188 2.49 11.73 -1.47
CA HIS A 188 1.24 12.05 -2.12
C HIS A 188 0.04 11.54 -1.33
N VAL A 189 -1.11 12.20 -1.52
CA VAL A 189 -2.38 11.78 -0.94
C VAL A 189 -2.90 10.60 -1.75
N PHE A 190 -2.99 9.44 -1.09
CA PHE A 190 -3.53 8.22 -1.67
C PHE A 190 -5.05 8.15 -1.52
N TRP A 191 -5.54 8.50 -0.32
CA TRP A 191 -6.97 8.67 -0.06
C TRP A 191 -7.21 10.06 0.50
N PRO A 192 -7.95 10.94 -0.20
CA PRO A 192 -8.17 12.31 0.24
C PRO A 192 -9.13 12.41 1.43
N SER A 193 -8.86 13.34 2.35
CA SER A 193 -9.72 13.61 3.52
C SER A 193 -11.02 14.35 3.19
N LYS A 194 -11.23 14.73 1.91
CA LYS A 194 -12.28 15.66 1.44
C LYS A 194 -12.09 17.11 1.93
N ASN A 195 -10.98 17.41 2.61
CA ASN A 195 -10.59 18.75 3.00
C ASN A 195 -9.14 19.01 2.54
N GLU A 196 -8.99 19.80 1.49
CA GLU A 196 -7.68 20.10 0.89
C GLU A 196 -6.68 20.70 1.88
N LYS A 197 -7.16 21.47 2.88
CA LYS A 197 -6.28 22.03 3.91
C LYS A 197 -5.72 20.94 4.82
N THR A 198 -6.56 19.97 5.20
CA THR A 198 -6.13 18.80 5.98
C THR A 198 -5.13 17.97 5.18
N ASP A 199 -5.40 17.71 3.91
CA ASP A 199 -4.50 16.98 3.03
C ASP A 199 -3.13 17.68 2.90
N GLN A 200 -3.12 19.01 2.80
CA GLN A 200 -1.88 19.79 2.74
C GLN A 200 -1.09 19.78 4.06
N ILE A 201 -1.78 19.78 5.22
CA ILE A 201 -1.14 19.62 6.53
C ILE A 201 -0.41 18.28 6.58
N LEU A 202 -1.08 17.20 6.17
CA LEU A 202 -0.54 15.85 6.20
C LEU A 202 0.65 15.67 5.25
N LEU A 203 0.64 16.33 4.08
CA LEU A 203 1.76 16.29 3.13
C LEU A 203 3.00 17.06 3.59
N ASN A 204 2.83 18.06 4.46
CA ASN A 204 3.91 18.97 4.86
C ASN A 204 4.59 18.58 6.19
N ALA A 205 4.02 17.63 6.92
CA ALA A 205 4.57 17.10 8.18
C ALA A 205 5.73 16.12 7.93
#